data_AF-A0A815P8H8-F1
#
_entry.id   AF-A0A815P8H8-F1
#
_cell.length_a   1.000
_cell.length_b   1.000
_cell.length_c   1.000
_cell.angle_alpha   90.00
_cell.angle_beta   90.00
_cell.angle_gamma   90.00
#
_symmetry.space_group_name_H-M   'P 1'
#
loop_
_entity.id
_entity.type
_entity.pdbx_description
1 polymer ?
#
loop_
_entity_poly.entity_id
_entity_poly.type
_entity_poly.pdbx_seq_one_letter_code
_entity_poly.pdbx_strand_id
1 'polypeptide(L)'
;MATCLCSKTSNTIVAALMASRIYKHAATLTTEHEKRREFDEKEKTFDKHAAQIIDKCFEEDENFAVDVLRTKSKLFFDYSPLELAEQNHCRAFLATKTAQKHLDMIWYGETDDHGHDQTKISWLFYNHCREQSKYQSHHRIRSYFKNVKWNVLDIAAILIYIVGFITRFIVIEQAFIVSKICMAIDVFLWYVRMLHLFSAYQRLGPKLLMIFNTMKDLVFFIYFILIFIFGYAISSYALITTDDQVKWISNSSGGHATQYSLTNDGDNLWRWRLIRSVLDWGIWKVFGQVNLVGVVEADGTVLKGGKHSFIALQNNGCYMNSG
;
A
#
# COMPACT_ATOMS: atom_id res chain seq x y z
N MET A 1 10.06 -41.82 27.10
CA MET A 1 9.59 -42.32 25.78
C MET A 1 9.05 -41.19 24.90
N ALA A 2 8.20 -40.29 25.43
CA ALA A 2 7.66 -39.14 24.69
C ALA A 2 8.73 -38.25 24.01
N THR A 3 9.80 -37.88 24.71
CA THR A 3 10.90 -37.07 24.15
C THR A 3 11.64 -37.71 22.97
N CYS A 4 11.77 -39.05 22.98
CA CYS A 4 12.34 -39.79 21.85
C CYS A 4 11.40 -39.75 20.64
N LEU A 5 10.09 -39.90 20.87
CA LEU A 5 9.07 -39.79 19.84
C LEU A 5 9.04 -38.38 19.22
N CYS A 6 9.08 -37.31 20.04
CA CYS A 6 9.15 -35.92 19.58
C CYS A 6 10.35 -35.69 18.64
N SER A 7 11.52 -36.20 19.02
CA SER A 7 12.73 -36.01 18.21
C SER A 7 12.63 -36.73 16.86
N LYS A 8 12.03 -37.92 16.81
CA LYS A 8 11.85 -38.68 15.56
C LYS A 8 10.88 -37.98 14.60
N THR A 9 9.74 -37.50 15.11
CA THR A 9 8.74 -36.77 14.30
C THR A 9 9.28 -35.42 13.84
N SER A 10 9.96 -34.66 14.71
CA SER A 10 10.63 -33.40 14.35
C SER A 10 11.65 -33.62 13.22
N ASN A 11 12.49 -34.66 13.31
CA ASN A 11 13.45 -34.99 12.26
C ASN A 11 12.79 -35.32 10.91
N THR A 12 11.64 -35.99 10.90
CA THR A 12 10.89 -36.27 9.67
C THR A 12 10.34 -34.98 9.03
N ILE A 13 9.80 -34.07 9.83
CA ILE A 13 9.30 -32.76 9.36
C ILE A 13 10.46 -31.94 8.81
N VAL A 14 11.59 -31.86 9.54
CA VAL A 14 12.79 -31.14 9.11
C VAL A 14 13.35 -31.70 7.80
N ALA A 15 13.40 -33.03 7.65
CA ALA A 15 13.83 -33.67 6.40
C ALA A 15 12.93 -33.28 5.21
N ALA A 16 11.61 -33.26 5.40
CA ALA A 16 10.66 -32.83 4.37
C ALA A 16 10.85 -31.35 3.98
N LEU A 17 11.03 -30.47 4.97
CA LEU A 17 11.29 -29.04 4.73
C LEU A 17 12.65 -28.80 4.06
N MET A 18 13.68 -29.57 4.38
CA MET A 18 14.97 -29.54 3.70
C MET A 18 14.86 -29.99 2.25
N ALA A 19 14.10 -31.05 1.97
CA ALA A 19 13.82 -31.50 0.60
C ALA A 19 13.13 -30.39 -0.21
N SER A 20 12.11 -29.73 0.37
CA SER A 20 11.44 -28.57 -0.24
C SER A 20 12.42 -27.46 -0.60
N ARG A 21 13.33 -27.09 0.31
CA ARG A 21 14.39 -26.09 0.04
C ARG A 21 15.28 -26.48 -1.14
N ILE A 22 15.68 -27.74 -1.21
CA ILE A 22 16.53 -28.26 -2.29
C ILE A 22 15.80 -28.14 -3.63
N TYR A 23 14.53 -28.57 -3.72
CA TYR A 23 13.75 -28.46 -4.94
C TYR A 23 13.52 -27.01 -5.37
N LYS A 24 13.24 -26.11 -4.41
CA LYS A 24 13.12 -24.68 -4.66
C LYS A 24 14.40 -24.09 -5.25
N HIS A 25 15.56 -24.48 -4.70
CA HIS A 25 16.84 -24.01 -5.21
C HIS A 25 17.15 -24.62 -6.59
N ALA A 26 16.89 -25.92 -6.79
CA ALA A 26 17.04 -26.56 -8.09
C ALA A 26 16.17 -25.90 -9.18
N ALA A 27 14.93 -25.51 -8.83
CA ALA A 27 14.03 -24.77 -9.72
C ALA A 27 14.57 -23.40 -10.13
N THR A 28 15.35 -22.73 -9.27
CA THR A 28 15.99 -21.44 -9.62
C THR A 28 17.20 -21.60 -10.54
N LEU A 29 17.90 -22.72 -10.47
CA LEU A 29 19.08 -23.01 -11.30
C LEU A 29 18.70 -23.57 -12.68
N THR A 30 17.47 -24.07 -12.82
CA THR A 30 16.99 -24.71 -14.04
C THR A 30 16.40 -23.68 -14.99
N THR A 31 16.93 -23.63 -16.22
CA THR A 31 16.42 -22.77 -17.29
C THR A 31 15.25 -23.39 -18.04
N GLU A 32 15.18 -24.73 -18.09
CA GLU A 32 14.09 -25.46 -18.74
C GLU A 32 12.78 -25.31 -17.96
N HIS A 33 11.76 -24.75 -18.63
CA HIS A 33 10.46 -24.49 -18.02
C HIS A 33 9.75 -25.74 -17.50
N GLU A 34 9.87 -26.87 -18.19
CA GLU A 34 9.20 -28.12 -17.81
C GLU A 34 9.81 -28.74 -16.54
N LYS A 35 11.13 -28.88 -16.48
CA LYS A 35 11.84 -29.35 -15.28
C LYS A 35 11.65 -28.40 -14.09
N ARG A 36 11.65 -27.08 -14.35
CA ARG A 36 11.37 -26.08 -13.32
C ARG A 36 9.98 -26.28 -12.71
N ARG A 37 8.96 -26.54 -13.55
CA ARG A 37 7.61 -26.85 -13.09
C ARG A 37 7.55 -28.15 -12.30
N GLU A 38 8.26 -29.20 -12.72
CA GLU A 38 8.34 -30.47 -11.98
C GLU A 38 8.93 -30.27 -10.58
N PHE A 39 10.01 -29.48 -10.46
CA PHE A 39 10.61 -29.15 -9.17
C PHE A 39 9.68 -28.30 -8.29
N ASP A 40 8.98 -27.32 -8.86
CA ASP A 40 7.97 -26.53 -8.13
C ASP A 40 6.78 -27.39 -7.66
N GLU A 41 6.40 -28.43 -8.41
CA GLU A 41 5.36 -29.38 -7.99
C GLU A 41 5.86 -30.28 -6.86
N LYS A 42 7.10 -30.77 -6.93
CA LYS A 42 7.73 -31.55 -5.85
C LYS A 42 7.93 -30.74 -4.57
N GLU A 43 8.35 -29.48 -4.67
CA GLU A 43 8.42 -28.57 -3.52
C GLU A 43 7.07 -28.55 -2.76
N LYS A 44 5.98 -28.30 -3.49
CA LYS A 44 4.63 -28.21 -2.91
C LYS A 44 4.16 -29.51 -2.28
N THR A 45 4.51 -30.67 -2.83
CA THR A 45 4.13 -31.96 -2.23
C THR A 45 4.86 -32.22 -0.92
N PHE A 46 6.15 -31.88 -0.83
CA PHE A 46 6.91 -31.97 0.44
C PHE A 46 6.40 -30.98 1.49
N ASP A 47 6.11 -29.73 1.11
CA ASP A 47 5.50 -28.74 2.00
C ASP A 47 4.16 -29.23 2.56
N LYS A 48 3.30 -29.81 1.70
CA LYS A 48 2.02 -30.38 2.11
C LYS A 48 2.20 -31.60 3.01
N HIS A 49 3.18 -32.45 2.72
CA HIS A 49 3.46 -33.63 3.55
C HIS A 49 3.91 -33.23 4.96
N ALA A 50 4.79 -32.23 5.09
CA ALA A 50 5.21 -31.69 6.37
C ALA A 50 4.01 -31.11 7.16
N ALA A 51 3.13 -30.37 6.49
CA ALA A 51 1.91 -29.81 7.10
C ALA A 51 0.96 -30.92 7.61
N GLN A 52 0.77 -31.99 6.83
CA GLN A 52 -0.08 -33.12 7.21
C GLN A 52 0.45 -33.89 8.42
N ILE A 53 1.77 -34.06 8.53
CA ILE A 53 2.37 -34.74 9.70
C ILE A 53 2.08 -33.94 10.98
N ILE A 54 2.28 -32.62 10.94
CA ILE A 54 2.06 -31.79 12.13
C ILE A 54 0.57 -31.61 12.46
N ASP A 55 -0.31 -31.58 11.45
CA ASP A 55 -1.77 -31.59 11.66
C ASP A 55 -2.22 -32.88 12.37
N LYS A 56 -1.70 -34.05 11.95
CA LYS A 56 -1.97 -35.32 12.64
C LYS A 56 -1.44 -35.34 14.07
N CYS A 57 -0.23 -34.82 14.30
CA CYS A 57 0.30 -34.69 15.65
C CYS A 57 -0.57 -33.79 16.53
N PHE A 58 -1.16 -32.74 15.96
CA PHE A 58 -2.06 -31.83 16.67
C PHE A 58 -3.42 -32.47 17.02
N GLU A 59 -3.94 -33.33 16.15
CA GLU A 59 -5.16 -34.10 16.43
C GLU A 59 -4.98 -35.12 17.57
N GLU A 60 -3.76 -35.66 17.73
CA GLU A 60 -3.43 -36.59 18.82
C GLU A 60 -3.16 -35.88 20.15
N ASP A 61 -2.22 -34.93 20.16
CA ASP A 61 -1.85 -34.15 21.35
C ASP A 61 -1.29 -32.77 20.94
N GLU A 62 -2.03 -31.73 21.33
CA GLU A 62 -1.72 -30.35 21.02
C GLU A 62 -0.40 -29.86 21.65
N ASN A 63 -0.11 -30.26 22.89
CA ASN A 63 1.09 -29.82 23.59
C ASN A 63 2.32 -30.53 23.03
N PHE A 64 2.20 -31.83 22.74
CA PHE A 64 3.22 -32.59 22.03
C PHE A 64 3.54 -31.98 20.66
N ALA A 65 2.53 -31.58 19.90
CA ALA A 65 2.72 -30.96 18.59
C ALA A 65 3.49 -29.62 18.67
N VAL A 66 3.23 -28.81 19.69
CA VAL A 66 4.01 -27.58 19.95
C VAL A 66 5.44 -27.89 20.34
N ASP A 67 5.68 -28.90 21.18
CA ASP A 67 7.02 -29.34 21.57
C ASP A 67 7.84 -29.86 20.38
N VAL A 68 7.20 -30.57 19.44
CA VAL A 68 7.82 -31.01 18.18
C VAL A 68 8.34 -29.82 17.38
N LEU A 69 7.58 -28.71 17.30
CA LEU A 69 8.00 -27.49 16.59
C LEU A 69 9.15 -26.76 17.28
N ARG A 70 9.28 -26.87 18.60
CA ARG A 70 10.38 -26.27 19.38
C ARG A 70 11.64 -27.13 19.37
N THR A 71 11.48 -28.44 19.16
CA THR A 71 12.59 -29.40 19.23
C THR A 71 13.55 -29.20 18.08
N LYS A 72 14.78 -28.77 18.41
CA LYS A 72 15.88 -28.62 17.46
C LYS A 72 16.39 -29.97 17.00
N SER A 73 16.53 -30.12 15.69
CA SER A 73 17.06 -31.35 15.10
C SER A 73 18.58 -31.37 15.20
N LYS A 74 19.11 -32.31 15.99
CA LYS A 74 20.57 -32.56 16.05
C LYS A 74 21.15 -33.07 14.73
N LEU A 75 20.32 -33.62 13.84
CA LEU A 75 20.74 -34.17 12.55
C LEU A 75 20.84 -33.11 11.46
N PHE A 76 20.11 -32.00 11.61
CA PHE A 76 20.01 -30.94 10.60
C PHE A 76 20.35 -29.58 11.21
N PHE A 77 21.60 -29.43 11.64
CA PHE A 77 22.21 -28.16 12.07
C PHE A 77 21.48 -27.42 13.20
N ASP A 78 20.83 -28.15 14.11
CA ASP A 78 20.10 -27.59 15.26
C ASP A 78 19.00 -26.58 14.87
N TYR A 79 18.47 -26.68 13.65
CA TYR A 79 17.29 -25.92 13.26
C TYR A 79 16.03 -26.51 13.90
N SER A 80 15.17 -25.63 14.41
CA SER A 80 13.79 -26.01 14.71
C SER A 80 12.97 -26.12 13.41
N PRO A 81 11.97 -27.01 13.34
CA PRO A 81 11.06 -27.10 12.20
C PRO A 81 10.44 -25.75 11.82
N LEU A 82 10.13 -24.91 12.81
CA LEU A 82 9.53 -23.59 12.59
C LEU A 82 10.53 -22.60 11.95
N GLU A 83 11.76 -22.51 12.48
CA GLU A 83 12.81 -21.65 11.90
C GLU A 83 13.12 -22.05 10.46
N LEU A 84 13.18 -23.35 10.18
CA LEU A 84 13.44 -23.85 8.84
C LEU A 84 12.28 -23.54 7.86
N ALA A 85 11.03 -23.69 8.32
CA ALA A 85 9.85 -23.35 7.52
C ALA A 85 9.79 -21.85 7.18
N GLU A 86 10.16 -20.97 8.13
CA GLU A 86 10.25 -19.53 7.91
C GLU A 86 11.29 -19.19 6.83
N GLN A 87 12.51 -19.72 6.96
CA GLN A 87 13.60 -19.49 6.01
C GLN A 87 13.27 -19.99 4.59
N ASN A 88 12.52 -21.07 4.48
CA ASN A 88 12.14 -21.68 3.19
C ASN A 88 10.87 -21.06 2.59
N HIS A 89 10.21 -20.14 3.30
CA HIS A 89 8.94 -19.53 2.95
C HIS A 89 7.81 -20.56 2.71
N CYS A 90 7.78 -21.62 3.51
CA CYS A 90 6.79 -22.71 3.45
C CYS A 90 5.44 -22.25 4.02
N ARG A 91 4.66 -21.48 3.24
CA ARG A 91 3.39 -20.88 3.69
C ARG A 91 2.34 -21.91 4.14
N ALA A 92 2.29 -23.07 3.48
CA ALA A 92 1.33 -24.12 3.81
C ALA A 92 1.56 -24.68 5.23
N PHE A 93 2.82 -24.90 5.61
CA PHE A 93 3.19 -25.35 6.95
C PHE A 93 2.96 -24.27 8.01
N LEU A 94 3.27 -23.01 7.70
CA LEU A 94 3.03 -21.90 8.64
C LEU A 94 1.53 -21.63 8.87
N ALA A 95 0.67 -22.00 7.92
CA ALA A 95 -0.79 -21.85 8.03
C ALA A 95 -1.46 -22.93 8.90
N THR A 96 -0.74 -23.99 9.27
CA THR A 96 -1.22 -25.06 10.15
C THR A 96 -1.63 -24.49 11.53
N LYS A 97 -2.70 -25.06 12.13
CA LYS A 97 -3.20 -24.66 13.45
C LYS A 97 -2.11 -24.68 14.53
N THR A 98 -1.26 -25.71 14.54
CA THR A 98 -0.15 -25.84 15.50
C THR A 98 0.86 -24.70 15.38
N ALA A 99 1.22 -24.35 14.14
CA ALA A 99 2.18 -23.27 13.88
C ALA A 99 1.58 -21.92 14.32
N GLN A 100 0.32 -21.65 13.98
CA GLN A 100 -0.39 -20.44 14.41
C GLN A 100 -0.54 -20.36 15.93
N LYS A 101 -0.90 -21.46 16.61
CA LYS A 101 -0.97 -21.50 18.08
C LYS A 101 0.39 -21.25 18.72
N HIS A 102 1.46 -21.84 18.19
CA HIS A 102 2.80 -21.60 18.70
C HIS A 102 3.24 -20.14 18.49
N LEU A 103 2.92 -19.54 17.33
CA LEU A 103 3.17 -18.12 17.06
C LEU A 103 2.36 -17.22 18.00
N ASP A 104 1.13 -17.57 18.33
CA ASP A 104 0.31 -16.85 19.30
C ASP A 104 0.90 -16.95 20.71
N MET A 105 1.38 -18.12 21.13
CA MET A 105 2.11 -18.28 22.40
C MET A 105 3.35 -17.39 22.44
N ILE A 106 4.11 -17.34 21.34
CA ILE A 106 5.27 -16.44 21.21
C ILE A 106 4.83 -14.98 21.29
N TRP A 107 3.70 -14.63 20.65
CA TRP A 107 3.16 -13.27 20.59
C TRP A 107 2.66 -12.76 21.94
N TYR A 108 1.87 -13.56 22.66
CA TYR A 108 1.36 -13.22 23.99
C TYR A 108 2.41 -13.44 25.10
N GLY A 109 3.55 -14.03 24.75
CA GLY A 109 4.64 -14.26 25.69
C GLY A 109 4.34 -15.35 26.71
N GLU A 110 3.43 -16.27 26.40
CA GLU A 110 3.08 -17.41 27.24
C GLU A 110 4.19 -18.45 27.11
N THR A 111 5.16 -18.40 28.04
CA THR A 111 6.10 -19.50 28.28
C THR A 111 5.69 -20.15 29.58
N ASP A 112 5.73 -21.48 29.60
CA ASP A 112 5.48 -22.32 30.77
C ASP A 112 6.06 -21.74 32.06
N ASP A 113 5.42 -22.11 33.17
CA ASP A 113 5.55 -21.73 34.60
C ASP A 113 6.98 -21.63 35.22
N HIS A 114 8.05 -21.68 34.43
CA HIS A 114 9.41 -21.38 34.87
C HIS A 114 9.71 -19.91 34.61
N GLY A 115 9.30 -19.10 35.58
CA GLY A 115 9.30 -17.64 35.55
C GLY A 115 10.57 -17.00 34.99
N HIS A 116 10.38 -16.15 33.98
CA HIS A 116 10.86 -14.78 34.01
C HIS A 116 10.10 -13.91 32.99
N ASP A 117 9.55 -12.82 33.53
CA ASP A 117 9.18 -11.54 32.93
C ASP A 117 7.97 -11.35 32.00
N GLN A 118 7.02 -10.59 32.54
CA GLN A 118 5.95 -9.84 31.87
C GLN A 118 6.44 -8.61 31.06
N THR A 119 7.70 -8.55 30.64
CA THR A 119 8.23 -7.48 29.77
C THR A 119 8.48 -7.95 28.34
N LYS A 120 7.83 -9.04 27.89
CA LYS A 120 8.07 -9.63 26.56
C LYS A 120 7.72 -8.76 25.38
N ILE A 121 6.74 -7.85 25.43
CA ILE A 121 6.47 -6.94 24.30
C ILE A 121 7.59 -5.89 24.20
N SER A 122 8.10 -5.39 25.33
CA SER A 122 9.27 -4.50 25.35
C SER A 122 10.56 -5.24 24.97
N TRP A 123 10.72 -6.50 25.40
CA TRP A 123 11.85 -7.36 25.04
C TRP A 123 11.79 -7.85 23.59
N LEU A 124 10.62 -8.12 23.01
CA LEU A 124 10.43 -8.46 21.61
C LEU A 124 10.62 -7.24 20.72
N PHE A 125 10.19 -6.05 21.14
CA PHE A 125 10.51 -4.81 20.42
C PHE A 125 11.99 -4.46 20.55
N TYR A 126 12.56 -4.61 21.74
CA TYR A 126 14.00 -4.45 22.00
C TYR A 126 14.83 -5.49 21.23
N ASN A 127 14.43 -6.77 21.18
CA ASN A 127 15.12 -7.79 20.41
C ASN A 127 14.85 -7.68 18.92
N HIS A 128 13.65 -7.31 18.45
CA HIS A 128 13.42 -7.07 17.03
C HIS A 128 14.25 -5.87 16.54
N CYS A 129 14.35 -4.79 17.34
CA CYS A 129 15.27 -3.67 17.07
C CYS A 129 16.76 -4.05 17.25
N ARG A 130 17.10 -4.92 18.22
CA ARG A 130 18.48 -5.36 18.49
C ARG A 130 18.96 -6.43 17.51
N GLU A 131 18.08 -7.26 16.97
CA GLU A 131 18.33 -8.25 15.90
C GLU A 131 18.56 -7.54 14.56
N GLN A 132 17.86 -6.42 14.33
CA GLN A 132 18.18 -5.48 13.25
C GLN A 132 19.54 -4.79 13.47
N SER A 133 19.93 -4.53 14.72
CA SER A 133 21.20 -3.87 15.08
C SER A 133 22.42 -4.80 15.14
N LYS A 134 22.25 -6.12 15.35
CA LYS A 134 23.38 -7.07 15.56
C LYS A 134 23.97 -7.66 14.28
N TYR A 135 23.51 -7.22 13.11
CA TYR A 135 23.95 -7.75 11.82
C TYR A 135 24.75 -6.70 11.01
N GLN A 136 25.80 -6.17 11.64
CA GLN A 136 26.92 -5.44 11.02
C GLN A 136 27.71 -6.43 10.14
N SER A 137 28.29 -6.12 8.96
CA SER A 137 29.00 -4.92 8.57
C SER A 137 29.16 -4.92 7.02
N HIS A 138 28.88 -3.80 6.36
CA HIS A 138 29.13 -3.45 4.95
C HIS A 138 28.45 -4.21 3.78
N HIS A 139 28.40 -5.55 3.72
CA HIS A 139 27.81 -6.25 2.54
C HIS A 139 26.26 -6.22 2.51
N ARG A 140 25.62 -5.76 3.59
CA ARG A 140 24.17 -5.82 3.81
C ARG A 140 23.38 -4.58 3.40
N ILE A 141 23.97 -3.40 3.23
CA ILE A 141 23.22 -2.19 2.83
C ILE A 141 22.47 -2.44 1.50
N ARG A 142 23.16 -3.09 0.54
CA ARG A 142 22.55 -3.49 -0.73
C ARG A 142 21.42 -4.50 -0.55
N SER A 143 21.48 -5.37 0.46
CA SER A 143 20.42 -6.32 0.80
C SER A 143 19.21 -5.65 1.48
N TYR A 144 19.45 -4.68 2.37
CA TYR A 144 18.43 -3.85 3.01
C TYR A 144 17.63 -3.01 1.99
N PHE A 145 18.30 -2.48 0.97
CA PHE A 145 17.62 -1.72 -0.11
C PHE A 145 16.89 -2.62 -1.11
N LYS A 146 17.33 -3.88 -1.30
CA LYS A 146 16.80 -4.75 -2.36
C LYS A 146 15.66 -5.67 -1.90
N ASN A 147 15.61 -6.03 -0.61
CA ASN A 147 14.71 -7.07 -0.12
C ASN A 147 13.40 -6.55 0.50
N VAL A 148 13.34 -5.28 0.97
CA VAL A 148 12.13 -4.75 1.66
C VAL A 148 11.71 -3.43 1.04
N LYS A 149 10.70 -3.45 0.16
CA LYS A 149 10.13 -2.24 -0.49
C LYS A 149 9.68 -1.19 0.53
N TRP A 150 9.21 -1.63 1.71
CA TRP A 150 8.77 -0.74 2.79
C TRP A 150 9.92 0.04 3.43
N ASN A 151 11.12 -0.52 3.48
CA ASN A 151 12.29 0.17 4.05
C ASN A 151 12.75 1.35 3.18
N VAL A 152 12.56 1.26 1.85
CA VAL A 152 12.83 2.37 0.93
C VAL A 152 11.87 3.53 1.19
N LEU A 153 10.60 3.24 1.49
CA LEU A 153 9.59 4.25 1.81
C LEU A 153 9.89 4.95 3.14
N ASP A 154 10.35 4.22 4.16
CA ASP A 154 10.76 4.81 5.44
C ASP A 154 11.96 5.75 5.27
N ILE A 155 12.99 5.34 4.50
CA ILE A 155 14.16 6.17 4.22
C ILE A 155 13.76 7.43 3.44
N ALA A 156 12.87 7.29 2.45
CA ALA A 156 12.36 8.44 1.72
C ALA A 156 11.58 9.41 2.62
N ALA A 157 10.75 8.91 3.55
CA ALA A 157 10.04 9.73 4.53
C ALA A 157 11.03 10.49 5.44
N ILE A 158 12.02 9.79 6.02
CA ILE A 158 13.05 10.43 6.87
C ILE A 158 13.82 11.51 6.10
N LEU A 159 14.15 11.28 4.82
CA LEU A 159 14.83 12.28 4.00
C LEU A 159 13.95 13.51 3.74
N ILE A 160 12.67 13.32 3.41
CA ILE A 160 11.71 14.41 3.22
C ILE A 160 11.51 15.20 4.51
N TYR A 161 11.46 14.51 5.66
CA TYR A 161 11.41 15.14 6.98
C TYR A 161 12.65 16.02 7.22
N ILE A 162 13.86 15.50 6.99
CA ILE A 162 15.11 16.24 7.18
C ILE A 162 15.15 17.46 6.26
N VAL A 163 14.78 17.31 4.97
CA VAL A 163 14.74 18.44 4.02
C VAL A 163 13.72 19.48 4.47
N GLY A 164 12.51 19.06 4.87
CA GLY A 164 11.48 19.96 5.38
C GLY A 164 11.89 20.67 6.67
N PHE A 165 12.62 19.96 7.55
CA PHE A 165 13.15 20.50 8.80
C PHE A 165 14.27 21.51 8.54
N ILE A 166 15.26 21.20 7.70
CA ILE A 166 16.35 22.12 7.34
C ILE A 166 15.79 23.37 6.65
N THR A 167 14.88 23.20 5.69
CA THR A 167 14.26 24.31 4.95
C THR A 167 13.48 25.25 5.87
N ARG A 168 13.01 24.76 7.02
CA ARG A 168 12.35 25.59 8.05
C ARG A 168 13.31 26.52 8.80
N PHE A 169 14.59 26.13 8.97
CA PHE A 169 15.59 26.99 9.64
C PHE A 169 16.16 28.06 8.72
N ILE A 170 15.97 27.94 7.41
CA ILE A 170 16.38 28.96 6.45
C ILE A 170 15.35 30.09 6.48
N VAL A 171 15.77 31.28 6.89
CA VAL A 171 14.94 32.49 7.02
C VAL A 171 14.67 33.12 5.64
N ILE A 172 13.91 32.41 4.81
CA ILE A 172 13.43 32.89 3.51
C ILE A 172 11.91 32.64 3.45
N GLU A 173 11.10 33.65 3.11
CA GLU A 173 9.63 33.52 3.11
C GLU A 173 9.11 32.39 2.20
N GLN A 174 9.73 32.19 1.03
CA GLN A 174 9.36 31.10 0.12
C GLN A 174 9.74 29.71 0.66
N ALA A 175 10.82 29.62 1.45
CA ALA A 175 11.25 28.37 2.09
C ALA A 175 10.24 27.90 3.15
N PHE A 176 9.55 28.84 3.81
CA PHE A 176 8.52 28.50 4.78
C PHE A 176 7.33 27.75 4.16
N ILE A 177 6.85 28.19 2.98
CA ILE A 177 5.75 27.51 2.27
C ILE A 177 6.15 26.10 1.86
N VAL A 178 7.35 25.96 1.29
CA VAL A 178 7.89 24.65 0.89
C VAL A 178 8.01 23.71 2.09
N SER A 179 8.50 24.20 3.23
CA SER A 179 8.63 23.38 4.44
C SER A 179 7.28 22.84 4.94
N LYS A 180 6.20 23.63 4.87
CA LYS A 180 4.85 23.20 5.27
C LYS A 180 4.31 22.11 4.35
N ILE A 181 4.53 22.22 3.04
CA ILE A 181 4.12 21.22 2.06
C ILE A 181 4.91 19.91 2.28
N CYS A 182 6.23 20.01 2.45
CA CYS A 182 7.08 18.84 2.74
C CYS A 182 6.65 18.13 4.02
N MET A 183 6.37 18.86 5.10
CA MET A 183 5.91 18.25 6.36
C MET A 183 4.49 17.67 6.26
N ALA A 184 3.60 18.26 5.46
CA ALA A 184 2.28 17.68 5.21
C ALA A 184 2.38 16.34 4.46
N ILE A 185 3.26 16.26 3.46
CA ILE A 185 3.54 15.02 2.73
C ILE A 185 4.21 13.99 3.64
N ASP A 186 5.15 14.41 4.49
CA ASP A 186 5.83 13.52 5.43
C ASP A 186 4.84 12.85 6.40
N VAL A 187 3.92 13.62 7.01
CA VAL A 187 2.87 13.07 7.88
C VAL A 187 2.02 12.03 7.14
N PHE A 188 1.70 12.27 5.87
CA PHE A 188 0.98 11.28 5.05
C PHE A 188 1.80 9.99 4.85
N LEU A 189 3.10 10.07 4.58
CA LEU A 189 3.97 8.89 4.46
C LEU A 189 4.04 8.12 5.79
N TRP A 190 4.07 8.81 6.93
CA TRP A 190 3.99 8.18 8.24
C TRP A 190 2.65 7.48 8.49
N TYR A 191 1.53 7.99 7.97
CA TYR A 191 0.26 7.26 8.02
C TYR A 191 0.27 5.99 7.17
N VAL A 192 0.87 6.02 5.98
CA VAL A 192 1.08 4.79 5.18
C VAL A 192 1.93 3.78 5.96
N ARG A 193 2.94 4.24 6.69
CA ARG A 193 3.74 3.39 7.59
C ARG A 193 2.91 2.82 8.75
N MET A 194 2.03 3.60 9.35
CA MET A 194 1.12 3.11 10.40
C MET A 194 0.21 2.00 9.90
N LEU A 195 -0.22 2.04 8.63
CA LEU A 195 -1.00 0.97 8.04
C LEU A 195 -0.19 -0.34 7.92
N HIS A 196 1.10 -0.27 7.58
CA HIS A 196 1.97 -1.44 7.61
C HIS A 196 2.08 -2.04 9.02
N LEU A 197 2.12 -1.21 10.08
CA LEU A 197 2.09 -1.70 11.46
C LEU A 197 0.78 -2.44 11.79
N PHE A 198 -0.37 -1.94 11.32
CA PHE A 198 -1.66 -2.61 11.50
C PHE A 198 -1.77 -3.94 10.74
N SER A 199 -0.90 -4.20 9.77
CA SER A 199 -0.86 -5.50 9.09
C SER A 199 -0.46 -6.67 10.01
N ALA A 200 0.27 -6.38 11.10
CA ALA A 200 0.64 -7.37 12.11
C ALA A 200 -0.51 -7.72 13.07
N TYR A 201 -1.59 -6.93 13.08
CA TYR A 201 -2.72 -7.18 13.97
C TYR A 201 -3.61 -8.31 13.43
N GLN A 202 -3.76 -9.40 14.19
CA GLN A 202 -4.44 -10.65 13.78
C GLN A 202 -5.80 -10.46 13.06
N ARG A 203 -6.63 -9.50 13.51
CA ARG A 203 -7.98 -9.29 12.94
C ARG A 203 -8.03 -8.28 11.78
N LEU A 204 -7.09 -7.33 11.73
CA LEU A 204 -7.07 -6.25 10.74
C LEU A 204 -6.11 -6.57 9.58
N GLY A 205 -5.04 -7.30 9.84
CA GLY A 205 -4.03 -7.68 8.86
C GLY A 205 -4.61 -8.37 7.63
N PRO A 206 -5.38 -9.46 7.77
CA PRO A 206 -6.00 -10.13 6.63
C PRO A 206 -6.92 -9.22 5.81
N LYS A 207 -7.66 -8.32 6.48
CA LYS A 207 -8.54 -7.34 5.81
C LYS A 207 -7.74 -6.29 5.03
N LEU A 208 -6.65 -5.77 5.62
CA LEU A 208 -5.75 -4.83 4.95
C LEU A 208 -5.06 -5.48 3.75
N LEU A 209 -4.61 -6.73 3.89
CA LEU A 209 -3.99 -7.47 2.79
C LEU A 209 -4.98 -7.75 1.66
N MET A 210 -6.24 -8.03 1.99
CA MET A 210 -7.33 -8.17 1.02
C MET A 210 -7.55 -6.87 0.26
N ILE A 211 -7.65 -5.73 0.95
CA ILE A 211 -7.76 -4.41 0.33
C ILE A 211 -6.57 -4.16 -0.61
N PHE A 212 -5.34 -4.44 -0.18
CA PHE A 212 -4.15 -4.24 -1.01
C PHE A 212 -4.11 -5.09 -2.27
N ASN A 213 -4.64 -6.32 -2.21
CA ASN A 213 -4.76 -7.14 -3.41
C ASN A 213 -5.78 -6.53 -4.38
N THR A 214 -6.91 -6.04 -3.88
CA THR A 214 -7.92 -5.32 -4.68
C THR A 214 -7.40 -3.98 -5.22
N MET A 215 -6.45 -3.32 -4.54
CA MET A 215 -5.84 -2.07 -5.04
C MET A 215 -5.15 -2.25 -6.39
N LYS A 216 -4.61 -3.43 -6.70
CA LYS A 216 -4.00 -3.69 -8.03
C LYS A 216 -5.04 -3.63 -9.14
N ASP A 217 -6.21 -4.23 -8.90
CA ASP A 217 -7.33 -4.23 -9.85
C ASP A 217 -7.93 -2.82 -10.00
N LEU A 218 -8.01 -2.07 -8.89
CA LEU A 218 -8.44 -0.67 -8.90
C LEU A 218 -7.51 0.22 -9.74
N VAL A 219 -6.19 0.00 -9.69
CA VAL A 219 -5.23 0.79 -10.49
C VAL A 219 -5.46 0.58 -11.99
N PHE A 220 -5.72 -0.66 -12.43
CA PHE A 220 -6.08 -0.92 -13.83
C PHE A 220 -7.38 -0.24 -14.22
N PHE A 221 -8.39 -0.27 -13.34
CA PHE A 221 -9.66 0.42 -13.57
C PHE A 221 -9.50 1.95 -13.67
N ILE A 222 -8.73 2.55 -12.76
CA ILE A 222 -8.40 4.00 -12.78
C ILE A 222 -7.68 4.36 -14.09
N TYR A 223 -6.76 3.52 -14.55
CA TYR A 223 -6.07 3.72 -15.82
C TYR A 223 -7.04 3.78 -17.01
N PHE A 224 -8.00 2.86 -17.08
CA PHE A 224 -9.03 2.89 -18.12
C PHE A 224 -9.91 4.14 -18.03
N ILE A 225 -10.35 4.52 -16.83
CA ILE A 225 -11.14 5.75 -16.63
C ILE A 225 -10.36 6.98 -17.10
N LEU A 226 -9.07 7.09 -16.75
CA LEU A 226 -8.25 8.23 -17.15
C LEU A 226 -8.19 8.38 -18.67
N ILE A 227 -8.07 7.29 -19.43
CA ILE A 227 -8.07 7.33 -20.91
C ILE A 227 -9.37 7.97 -21.43
N PHE A 228 -10.53 7.54 -20.92
CA PHE A 228 -11.81 8.09 -21.34
C PHE A 228 -11.99 9.56 -20.90
N ILE A 229 -11.56 9.90 -19.68
CA ILE A 229 -11.57 11.27 -19.17
C ILE A 229 -10.72 12.17 -20.07
N PHE A 230 -9.50 11.76 -20.42
CA PHE A 230 -8.63 12.53 -21.30
C PHE A 230 -9.26 12.73 -22.69
N GLY A 231 -9.85 11.67 -23.28
CA GLY A 231 -10.54 11.77 -24.56
C GLY A 231 -11.68 12.79 -24.53
N TYR A 232 -12.59 12.66 -23.55
CA TYR A 232 -13.71 13.59 -23.37
C TYR A 232 -13.24 15.03 -23.12
N ALA A 233 -12.25 15.19 -22.25
CA ALA A 233 -11.79 16.51 -21.81
C ALA A 233 -11.07 17.26 -22.95
N ILE A 234 -10.27 16.57 -23.76
CA ILE A 234 -9.62 17.16 -24.95
C ILE A 234 -10.66 17.57 -25.99
N SER A 235 -11.62 16.69 -26.32
CA SER A 235 -12.67 17.00 -27.30
C SER A 235 -13.56 18.15 -26.86
N SER A 236 -13.97 18.19 -25.59
CA SER A 236 -14.81 19.27 -25.05
C SER A 236 -14.07 20.61 -25.00
N TYR A 237 -12.78 20.59 -24.63
CA TYR A 237 -11.96 21.81 -24.64
C TYR A 237 -11.80 22.39 -26.05
N ALA A 238 -11.58 21.53 -27.05
CA ALA A 238 -11.48 21.95 -28.44
C ALA A 238 -12.77 22.62 -28.95
N LEU A 239 -13.94 22.11 -28.55
CA LEU A 239 -15.25 22.69 -28.90
C LEU A 239 -15.52 24.04 -28.23
N ILE A 240 -15.17 24.21 -26.96
CA ILE A 240 -15.42 25.48 -26.24
C ILE A 240 -14.47 26.58 -26.73
N THR A 241 -13.23 26.22 -27.09
CA THR A 241 -12.21 27.20 -27.53
C THR A 241 -12.62 27.92 -28.83
N THR A 242 -13.46 27.31 -29.69
CA THR A 242 -13.94 27.99 -30.90
C THR A 242 -14.92 29.12 -30.60
N ASP A 243 -15.69 29.06 -29.52
CA ASP A 243 -16.64 30.13 -29.17
C ASP A 243 -15.93 31.36 -28.60
N ASP A 244 -14.85 31.18 -27.82
CA ASP A 244 -14.00 32.29 -27.38
C ASP A 244 -13.28 32.96 -28.56
N GLN A 245 -12.96 32.18 -29.62
CA GLN A 245 -12.44 32.74 -30.86
C GLN A 245 -13.53 33.52 -31.64
N VAL A 246 -14.77 33.05 -31.64
CA VAL A 246 -15.88 33.74 -32.31
C VAL A 246 -16.32 34.99 -31.53
N LYS A 247 -16.18 35.01 -30.20
CA LYS A 247 -16.44 36.20 -29.35
C LYS A 247 -15.49 37.36 -29.60
N TRP A 248 -14.22 37.11 -29.95
CA TRP A 248 -13.34 38.22 -30.36
C TRP A 248 -13.71 38.73 -31.75
N ILE A 249 -14.13 37.86 -32.67
CA ILE A 249 -14.60 38.27 -34.01
C ILE A 249 -15.87 39.12 -33.88
N SER A 250 -16.85 38.69 -33.09
CA SER A 250 -18.10 39.43 -32.91
C SER A 250 -17.90 40.75 -32.16
N ASN A 251 -17.12 40.77 -31.07
CA ASN A 251 -16.83 42.00 -30.30
C ASN A 251 -15.86 42.95 -31.03
N SER A 252 -15.11 42.48 -32.04
CA SER A 252 -14.27 43.35 -32.87
C SER A 252 -15.07 44.13 -33.93
N SER A 253 -16.33 43.77 -34.18
CA SER A 253 -17.22 44.46 -35.12
C SER A 253 -18.12 45.53 -34.49
N GLY A 254 -18.03 45.72 -33.17
CA GLY A 254 -18.76 46.76 -32.44
C GLY A 254 -18.03 47.23 -31.18
N GLY A 255 -17.32 48.36 -31.29
CA GLY A 255 -17.04 49.29 -30.19
C GLY A 255 -16.36 48.77 -28.92
N HIS A 256 -15.09 49.19 -28.73
CA HIS A 256 -14.27 49.09 -27.52
C HIS A 256 -13.73 47.69 -27.17
N ALA A 257 -12.58 47.38 -27.79
CA ALA A 257 -11.68 46.32 -27.36
C ALA A 257 -11.21 46.56 -25.92
N THR A 258 -11.75 45.81 -24.95
CA THR A 258 -11.03 45.55 -23.71
C THR A 258 -9.97 44.50 -24.02
N GLN A 259 -8.78 44.99 -24.34
CA GLN A 259 -7.56 44.21 -24.45
C GLN A 259 -7.32 43.51 -23.11
N TYR A 260 -7.62 42.20 -23.05
CA TYR A 260 -7.05 41.35 -22.02
C TYR A 260 -5.56 41.30 -22.30
N SER A 261 -4.81 42.15 -21.60
CA SER A 261 -3.36 42.08 -21.52
C SER A 261 -2.98 40.68 -21.06
N LEU A 262 -2.57 39.83 -22.01
CA LEU A 262 -1.72 38.68 -21.78
C LEU A 262 -0.43 39.20 -21.16
N THR A 263 -0.45 39.39 -19.84
CA THR A 263 0.74 39.65 -19.06
C THR A 263 1.66 38.44 -19.20
N ASN A 264 2.94 38.72 -19.44
CA ASN A 264 4.08 37.83 -19.54
C ASN A 264 4.22 36.88 -18.32
N ASP A 265 3.28 35.96 -18.10
CA ASP A 265 3.44 34.83 -17.20
C ASP A 265 4.02 33.67 -18.03
N GLY A 266 5.29 33.37 -17.75
CA GLY A 266 6.20 32.59 -18.59
C GLY A 266 5.61 31.40 -19.35
N ASP A 267 6.10 31.23 -20.59
CA ASP A 267 5.63 30.42 -21.72
C ASP A 267 5.17 28.96 -21.46
N ASN A 268 5.32 28.44 -20.25
CA ASN A 268 4.92 27.09 -19.86
C ASN A 268 3.74 27.06 -18.87
N LEU A 269 3.37 28.18 -18.23
CA LEU A 269 2.36 28.21 -17.18
C LEU A 269 0.93 27.98 -17.72
N TRP A 270 0.64 28.51 -18.92
CA TRP A 270 -0.66 28.34 -19.57
C TRP A 270 -0.92 26.88 -19.97
N ARG A 271 0.13 26.12 -20.34
CA ARG A 271 0.04 24.68 -20.64
C ARG A 271 -0.37 23.88 -19.40
N TRP A 272 0.24 24.18 -18.25
CA TRP A 272 -0.12 23.56 -16.98
C TRP A 272 -1.53 23.90 -16.52
N ARG A 273 -1.95 25.16 -16.69
CA ARG A 273 -3.33 25.58 -16.38
C ARG A 273 -4.35 24.87 -17.25
N LEU A 274 -4.03 24.67 -18.54
CA LEU A 274 -4.85 23.93 -19.49
C LEU A 274 -4.95 22.45 -19.12
N ILE A 275 -3.84 21.78 -18.84
CA ILE A 275 -3.84 20.38 -18.40
C ILE A 275 -4.66 20.21 -17.12
N ARG A 276 -4.50 21.14 -16.16
CA ARG A 276 -5.25 21.12 -14.92
C ARG A 276 -6.75 21.31 -15.16
N SER A 277 -7.17 22.30 -15.95
CA SER A 277 -8.59 22.57 -16.18
C SER A 277 -9.29 21.41 -16.91
N VAL A 278 -8.60 20.81 -17.89
CA VAL A 278 -9.07 19.65 -18.66
C VAL A 278 -9.28 18.44 -17.73
N LEU A 279 -8.30 18.12 -16.89
CA LEU A 279 -8.40 16.99 -15.96
C LEU A 279 -9.43 17.22 -14.85
N ASP A 280 -9.40 18.39 -14.22
CA ASP A 280 -10.29 18.72 -13.09
C ASP A 280 -11.75 18.66 -13.56
N TRP A 281 -12.08 19.26 -14.71
CA TRP A 281 -13.45 19.25 -15.25
C TRP A 281 -13.95 17.85 -15.60
N GLY A 282 -13.09 16.97 -16.13
CA GLY A 282 -13.45 15.59 -16.43
C GLY A 282 -13.63 14.73 -15.18
N ILE A 283 -12.76 14.90 -14.17
CA ILE A 283 -12.77 14.11 -12.94
C ILE A 283 -13.98 14.45 -12.06
N TRP A 284 -14.29 15.74 -11.85
CA TRP A 284 -15.42 16.15 -11.00
C TRP A 284 -16.78 15.65 -11.52
N LYS A 285 -16.94 15.52 -12.85
CA LYS A 285 -18.14 14.94 -13.46
C LYS A 285 -18.32 13.47 -13.14
N VAL A 286 -17.24 12.70 -12.99
CA VAL A 286 -17.31 11.28 -12.58
C VAL A 286 -17.87 11.15 -11.16
N PHE A 287 -17.62 12.14 -10.29
CA PHE A 287 -18.15 12.20 -8.93
C PHE A 287 -19.50 12.92 -8.81
N GLY A 288 -20.18 13.20 -9.92
CA GLY A 288 -21.52 13.80 -9.94
C GLY A 288 -21.57 15.32 -9.72
N GLN A 289 -20.42 16.00 -9.65
CA GLN A 289 -20.35 17.46 -9.61
C GLN A 289 -20.41 18.02 -11.04
N VAL A 290 -21.62 18.09 -11.59
CA VAL A 290 -21.87 18.64 -12.93
C VAL A 290 -22.16 20.13 -12.83
N ASN A 291 -21.18 20.98 -13.13
CA ASN A 291 -21.41 22.41 -13.34
C ASN A 291 -22.15 22.63 -14.67
N LEU A 292 -23.48 22.54 -14.64
CA LEU A 292 -24.35 22.83 -15.79
C LEU A 292 -24.36 24.32 -16.15
N VAL A 293 -24.11 25.21 -15.19
CA VAL A 293 -24.15 26.67 -15.38
C VAL A 293 -23.13 27.13 -16.42
N GLY A 294 -21.93 26.54 -16.46
CA GLY A 294 -20.91 26.91 -17.46
C GLY A 294 -21.11 26.30 -18.86
N VAL A 295 -22.07 25.38 -19.03
CA VAL A 295 -22.36 24.72 -20.33
C VAL A 295 -23.63 25.31 -20.95
N VAL A 296 -24.63 25.65 -20.13
CA VAL A 296 -25.91 26.23 -20.59
C VAL A 296 -25.77 27.71 -20.97
N GLU A 297 -24.79 28.43 -20.45
CA GLU A 297 -24.56 29.84 -20.81
C GLU A 297 -24.10 30.04 -22.27
N ALA A 298 -23.73 28.95 -22.97
CA ALA A 298 -23.49 28.95 -24.41
C ALA A 298 -24.80 28.93 -25.25
N ASP A 299 -25.91 28.46 -24.68
CA ASP A 299 -27.24 28.44 -25.30
C ASP A 299 -28.05 29.67 -24.86
N GLY A 300 -27.57 30.87 -25.23
CA GLY A 300 -28.39 32.04 -25.53
C GLY A 300 -29.49 32.50 -24.55
N THR A 301 -29.47 32.11 -23.28
CA THR A 301 -30.43 32.58 -22.27
C THR A 301 -29.70 33.10 -21.04
N VAL A 302 -29.57 34.42 -21.00
CA VAL A 302 -29.01 35.20 -19.90
C VAL A 302 -29.83 34.93 -18.63
N LEU A 303 -29.28 34.18 -17.69
CA LEU A 303 -29.69 34.25 -16.29
C LEU A 303 -28.52 34.82 -15.48
N LYS A 304 -28.54 36.14 -15.30
CA LYS A 304 -27.73 36.85 -14.30
C LYS A 304 -27.98 36.22 -12.93
N GLY A 305 -26.97 35.57 -12.37
CA GLY A 305 -26.99 35.08 -11.00
C GLY A 305 -25.57 34.90 -10.48
N GLY A 306 -25.06 35.94 -9.82
CA GLY A 306 -23.72 35.94 -9.23
C GLY A 306 -23.52 34.81 -8.21
N LYS A 307 -22.27 34.37 -8.11
CA LYS A 307 -21.77 33.52 -7.01
C LYS A 307 -22.27 34.07 -5.67
N HIS A 308 -22.71 33.16 -4.80
CA HIS A 308 -23.30 33.39 -3.46
C HIS A 308 -24.83 33.53 -3.39
N SER A 309 -25.56 32.45 -3.64
CA SER A 309 -26.84 32.17 -2.95
C SER A 309 -27.21 30.70 -3.10
N PHE A 310 -26.76 29.86 -2.17
CA PHE A 310 -27.23 28.47 -2.03
C PHE A 310 -27.82 28.20 -0.62
N ILE A 311 -28.20 29.26 0.10
CA ILE A 311 -28.85 29.17 1.41
C ILE A 311 -29.92 30.28 1.50
N ALA A 312 -31.05 30.14 0.82
CA ALA A 312 -32.32 30.83 1.13
C ALA A 312 -33.41 30.54 0.08
N LEU A 313 -33.78 29.29 -0.17
CA LEU A 313 -35.07 28.99 -0.81
C LEU A 313 -35.65 27.72 -0.20
N GLN A 314 -35.96 27.82 1.09
CA GLN A 314 -36.86 26.90 1.78
C GLN A 314 -37.70 27.70 2.78
N ASN A 315 -38.40 28.72 2.30
CA ASN A 315 -39.56 29.32 2.96
C ASN A 315 -40.25 30.28 1.98
N ASN A 316 -41.59 30.30 2.04
CA ASN A 316 -42.54 30.98 1.16
C ASN A 316 -42.97 30.06 0.00
N GLY A 317 -43.96 29.19 0.14
CA GLY A 317 -45.22 29.39 0.85
C GLY A 317 -46.14 30.22 -0.03
N CYS A 318 -47.05 29.52 -0.71
CA CYS A 318 -48.16 30.03 -1.51
C CYS A 318 -48.76 31.34 -0.99
N TYR A 319 -49.07 32.30 -1.87
CA TYR A 319 -50.37 33.00 -1.89
C TYR A 319 -50.66 33.54 -3.30
N MET A 320 -51.85 33.20 -3.80
CA MET A 320 -52.48 33.72 -5.00
C MET A 320 -52.99 35.16 -4.82
N ASN A 321 -53.15 35.86 -5.95
CA ASN A 321 -54.14 36.90 -6.30
C ASN A 321 -54.24 38.19 -5.47
N SER A 322 -54.18 39.34 -6.16
CA SER A 322 -55.32 40.24 -6.48
C SER A 322 -54.79 41.66 -6.77
N GLY A 323 -55.20 42.26 -7.89
CA GLY A 323 -54.93 43.66 -8.23
C GLY A 323 -54.92 43.88 -9.72
#